data_AF-A0A369A8W7-F1
#
_entry.id   AF-A0A369A8W7-F1
#
_cell.length_a   1.000
_cell.length_b   1.000
_cell.length_c   1.000
_cell.angle_alpha   90.00
_cell.angle_beta   90.00
_cell.angle_gamma   90.00
#
_symmetry.space_group_name_H-M   'P 1'
#
loop_
_entity.id
_entity.type
_entity.pdbx_description
1 polymer ?
#
loop_
_entity_poly.entity_id
_entity_poly.type
_entity_poly.pdbx_seq_one_letter_code
_entity_poly.pdbx_strand_id
1 'polypeptide(L)'
;MKTENSAVSKMPCLWNLRAISIGCLLLVLPACVKVEIPPDVLPPEQMASILVDIHLLEGRRSGDKVLYSENHLMEDYYKAIFEKHSITDEQYRRSHHFYTQYPDLFSKIYDQVIGDLQLLQVEITDPTAPASDDNF
;
A
#
# COMPACT_ATOMS: atom_id res chain seq x y z
N MET A 1 -67.10 -51.69 -13.75
CA MET A 1 -67.31 -50.72 -12.64
C MET A 1 -65.93 -50.33 -12.12
N LYS A 2 -65.43 -49.16 -12.54
CA LYS A 2 -65.32 -47.92 -11.74
C LYS A 2 -64.26 -48.11 -10.61
N THR A 3 -63.08 -47.48 -10.55
CA THR A 3 -62.53 -46.22 -11.11
C THR A 3 -61.02 -46.14 -10.78
N GLU A 4 -60.23 -45.48 -11.65
CA GLU A 4 -59.24 -44.39 -11.39
C GLU A 4 -58.36 -44.45 -10.11
N ASN A 5 -57.12 -43.95 -10.00
CA ASN A 5 -56.13 -43.29 -10.85
C ASN A 5 -54.88 -43.10 -9.96
N SER A 6 -53.77 -42.75 -10.60
CA SER A 6 -52.52 -42.18 -10.05
C SER A 6 -51.55 -43.16 -9.39
N ALA A 7 -50.55 -43.61 -10.15
CA ALA A 7 -49.29 -42.89 -10.39
C ALA A 7 -48.34 -43.07 -9.18
N VAL A 8 -47.46 -44.07 -9.26
CA VAL A 8 -46.06 -43.93 -9.73
C VAL A 8 -45.14 -43.75 -8.54
N SER A 9 -44.36 -44.82 -8.32
CA SER A 9 -42.97 -44.85 -7.87
C SER A 9 -42.51 -43.74 -6.94
N LYS A 10 -42.28 -44.10 -5.67
CA LYS A 10 -41.24 -43.45 -4.86
C LYS A 10 -40.23 -44.51 -4.43
N MET A 11 -39.28 -44.79 -5.32
CA MET A 11 -37.92 -45.10 -4.91
C MET A 11 -37.02 -44.06 -5.59
N PRO A 12 -36.14 -43.40 -4.82
CA PRO A 12 -34.75 -43.73 -5.06
C PRO A 12 -34.01 -44.08 -3.78
N CYS A 13 -33.49 -45.29 -3.83
CA CYS A 13 -32.19 -45.65 -3.31
C CYS A 13 -31.11 -44.63 -3.67
N LEU A 14 -30.20 -44.45 -2.70
CA LEU A 14 -28.77 -44.27 -2.89
C LEU A 14 -28.24 -42.89 -3.27
N TRP A 15 -27.21 -42.54 -2.50
CA TRP A 15 -26.09 -41.68 -2.85
C TRP A 15 -26.37 -40.18 -2.86
N ASN A 16 -25.36 -39.41 -2.44
CA ASN A 16 -25.26 -37.96 -2.56
C ASN A 16 -26.04 -37.13 -1.52
N LEU A 17 -25.48 -36.99 -0.31
CA LEU A 17 -25.49 -35.66 0.35
C LEU A 17 -24.44 -35.45 1.45
N ARG A 18 -23.48 -36.36 1.65
CA ARG A 18 -22.35 -36.13 2.58
C ARG A 18 -20.98 -36.06 1.93
N ALA A 19 -20.85 -36.40 0.66
CA ALA A 19 -19.57 -36.37 -0.06
C ALA A 19 -19.35 -35.12 -0.93
N ILE A 20 -20.33 -34.22 -1.06
CA ILE A 20 -20.17 -32.98 -1.86
C ILE A 20 -19.68 -31.81 -0.99
N SER A 21 -19.80 -31.88 0.34
CA SER A 21 -19.44 -30.75 1.22
C SER A 21 -17.94 -30.65 1.56
N ILE A 22 -17.13 -31.66 1.25
CA ILE A 22 -15.69 -31.71 1.63
C ILE A 22 -14.77 -31.62 0.39
N GLY A 23 -15.34 -31.59 -0.83
CA GLY A 23 -14.57 -31.59 -2.09
C GLY A 23 -14.30 -30.22 -2.72
N CYS A 24 -15.04 -29.17 -2.36
CA CYS A 24 -14.93 -27.84 -3.01
C CYS A 24 -14.08 -26.81 -2.25
N LEU A 25 -13.58 -27.12 -1.06
CA LEU A 25 -12.91 -26.12 -0.21
C LEU A 25 -11.39 -25.99 -0.48
N LEU A 26 -10.81 -26.82 -1.34
CA LEU A 26 -9.36 -27.03 -1.36
C LEU A 26 -8.66 -26.69 -2.68
N LEU A 27 -9.01 -25.57 -3.34
CA LEU A 27 -8.31 -25.13 -4.54
C LEU A 27 -8.30 -23.60 -4.75
N VAL A 28 -8.16 -22.82 -3.68
CA VAL A 28 -7.72 -21.42 -3.80
C VAL A 28 -6.20 -21.42 -3.67
N LEU A 29 -5.50 -21.68 -4.78
CA LEU A 29 -4.07 -21.43 -4.84
C LEU A 29 -3.87 -19.90 -4.82
N PRO A 30 -3.10 -19.33 -3.88
CA PRO A 30 -2.73 -17.93 -3.98
C PRO A 30 -1.89 -17.76 -5.25
N ALA A 31 -2.46 -17.10 -6.26
CA ALA A 31 -1.70 -16.71 -7.43
C ALA A 31 -0.71 -15.63 -6.98
N CYS A 32 0.55 -16.02 -6.79
CA CYS A 32 1.65 -15.08 -6.59
C CYS A 32 1.90 -14.37 -7.93
N VAL A 33 1.19 -13.27 -8.17
CA VAL A 33 1.44 -12.41 -9.32
C VAL A 33 2.60 -11.50 -8.96
N LYS A 34 3.73 -11.66 -9.65
CA LYS A 34 4.84 -10.72 -9.56
C LYS A 34 4.40 -9.42 -10.25
N VAL A 35 4.34 -8.34 -9.47
CA VAL A 35 4.03 -7.01 -9.99
C VAL A 35 5.27 -6.47 -10.71
N GLU A 36 5.11 -6.13 -11.98
CA GLU A 36 6.13 -5.43 -12.75
C GLU A 36 5.91 -3.92 -12.63
N ILE A 37 6.97 -3.18 -12.29
CA ILE A 37 6.93 -1.73 -12.14
C ILE A 37 7.12 -1.10 -13.53
N PRO A 38 6.15 -0.31 -14.03
CA PRO A 38 6.28 0.39 -15.31
C PRO A 38 7.49 1.33 -15.31
N PRO A 39 8.13 1.58 -16.48
CA PRO A 39 9.32 2.42 -16.58
C PRO A 39 9.07 3.89 -16.23
N ASP A 40 7.80 4.31 -16.21
CA ASP A 40 7.38 5.67 -15.89
C ASP A 40 6.90 5.82 -14.43
N VAL A 41 7.00 4.75 -13.64
CA VAL A 41 6.81 4.75 -12.19
C VAL A 41 8.18 4.84 -11.51
N LEU A 42 8.27 5.71 -10.52
CA LEU A 42 9.49 5.91 -9.72
C LEU A 42 9.90 4.59 -9.05
N PRO A 43 11.21 4.25 -9.04
CA PRO A 43 11.70 3.08 -8.32
C PRO A 43 11.31 3.09 -6.82
N PRO A 44 11.12 1.91 -6.19
CA PRO A 44 10.71 1.81 -4.78
C PRO A 44 11.62 2.61 -3.83
N GLU A 45 12.93 2.56 -4.06
CA GLU A 45 13.94 3.22 -3.21
C GLU A 45 13.86 4.75 -3.34
N GLN A 46 13.58 5.25 -4.55
CA GLN A 46 13.40 6.69 -4.79
C GLN A 46 12.09 7.17 -4.15
N MET A 47 11.01 6.38 -4.30
CA MET A 47 9.73 6.66 -3.64
C MET A 47 9.87 6.70 -2.11
N ALA A 48 10.61 5.76 -1.51
CA ALA A 48 10.89 5.75 -0.07
C ALA A 48 11.59 7.05 0.36
N SER A 49 12.65 7.44 -0.35
CA SER A 49 13.40 8.68 -0.05
C SER A 49 12.53 9.94 -0.12
N ILE A 50 11.60 10.00 -1.09
CA ILE A 50 10.65 11.12 -1.22
C ILE A 50 9.67 11.13 -0.04
N LEU A 51 9.12 9.97 0.33
CA LEU A 51 8.16 9.86 1.43
C LEU A 51 8.78 10.20 2.79
N VAL A 52 10.07 9.88 3.00
CA VAL A 52 10.82 10.33 4.18
C VAL A 52 10.82 11.86 4.26
N ASP A 53 11.20 12.55 3.19
CA ASP A 53 11.22 14.02 3.16
C ASP A 53 9.83 14.63 3.37
N ILE A 54 8.79 14.02 2.77
CA ILE A 54 7.39 14.42 2.97
C ILE A 54 7.01 14.30 4.44
N HIS A 55 7.25 13.14 5.07
CA HIS A 55 6.87 12.95 6.48
C HIS A 55 7.70 13.81 7.45
N LEU A 56 8.96 14.12 7.13
CA LEU A 56 9.75 15.09 7.89
C LEU A 56 9.17 16.50 7.80
N LEU A 57 8.78 16.94 6.60
CA LEU A 57 8.09 18.21 6.39
C LEU A 57 6.78 18.27 7.21
N GLU A 58 5.96 17.23 7.10
CA GLU A 58 4.69 17.11 7.81
C GLU A 58 4.87 17.07 9.32
N GLY A 59 5.85 16.30 9.82
CA GLY A 59 6.19 16.21 11.23
C GLY A 59 6.66 17.54 11.82
N ARG A 60 7.50 18.30 11.10
CA ARG A 60 7.90 19.66 11.49
C ARG A 60 6.72 20.63 11.58
N ARG A 61 5.69 20.42 10.75
CA ARG A 61 4.49 21.27 10.70
C ARG A 61 3.33 20.77 11.56
N SER A 62 3.45 19.63 12.22
CA SER A 62 2.42 19.01 13.06
C SER A 62 2.19 19.77 14.39
N GLY A 63 1.89 21.06 14.27
CA GLY A 63 1.10 21.85 15.21
C GLY A 63 -0.27 22.23 14.63
N ASP A 64 -0.41 22.26 13.28
CA ASP A 64 -1.66 22.60 12.59
C ASP A 64 -1.90 21.68 11.38
N LYS A 65 -2.77 20.67 11.55
CA LYS A 65 -3.42 19.82 10.53
C LYS A 65 -2.69 19.66 9.18
N VAL A 66 -1.98 18.54 9.04
CA VAL A 66 -1.42 18.07 7.78
C VAL A 66 -2.46 17.28 6.99
N LEU A 67 -2.83 17.76 5.79
CA LEU A 67 -3.35 16.93 4.70
C LEU A 67 -2.84 17.53 3.39
N TYR A 68 -2.14 16.71 2.60
CA TYR A 68 -1.70 16.98 1.21
C TYR A 68 -2.81 17.57 0.33
N SER A 69 -4.09 17.38 0.67
CA SER A 69 -5.22 17.79 -0.16
C SER A 69 -5.85 19.17 0.13
N GLU A 70 -5.49 19.89 1.20
CA GLU A 70 -6.28 21.08 1.61
C GLU A 70 -5.50 22.40 1.84
N ASN A 71 -4.16 22.38 1.79
CA ASN A 71 -3.37 23.58 2.05
C ASN A 71 -2.57 24.00 0.82
N HIS A 72 -3.02 25.03 0.11
CA HIS A 72 -2.26 25.74 -0.94
C HIS A 72 -0.85 26.16 -0.47
N LEU A 73 -0.67 26.38 0.84
CA LEU A 73 0.62 26.66 1.47
C LEU A 73 1.61 25.48 1.44
N MET A 74 1.13 24.25 1.22
CA MET A 74 1.97 23.05 1.19
C MET A 74 2.54 22.78 -0.22
N GLU A 75 1.91 23.32 -1.27
CA GLU A 75 2.31 23.06 -2.66
C GLU A 75 3.76 23.46 -2.93
N ASP A 76 4.21 24.61 -2.41
CA ASP A 76 5.58 25.08 -2.64
C ASP A 76 6.63 24.25 -1.89
N TYR A 77 6.28 23.69 -0.72
CA TYR A 77 7.17 22.77 -0.01
C TYR A 77 7.29 21.43 -0.74
N TYR A 78 6.18 20.90 -1.26
CA TYR A 78 6.21 19.68 -2.06
C TYR A 78 7.00 19.88 -3.36
N LYS A 79 6.88 21.03 -4.03
CA LYS A 79 7.71 21.37 -5.20
C LYS A 79 9.20 21.33 -4.85
N ALA A 80 9.61 21.92 -3.72
CA ALA A 80 11.00 21.89 -3.29
C ALA A 80 11.53 20.45 -3.04
N ILE A 81 10.68 19.58 -2.46
CA ILE A 81 11.02 18.15 -2.32
C ILE A 81 11.17 17.49 -3.70
N PHE A 82 10.23 17.72 -4.61
CA PHE A 82 10.29 17.13 -5.95
C PHE A 82 11.50 17.61 -6.75
N GLU A 83 11.87 18.88 -6.64
CA GLU A 83 13.11 19.44 -7.20
C GLU A 83 14.35 18.77 -6.61
N LYS A 84 14.41 18.60 -5.28
CA LYS A 84 15.51 17.87 -4.60
C LYS A 84 15.68 16.45 -5.15
N HIS A 85 14.58 15.76 -5.43
CA HIS A 85 14.58 14.41 -5.99
C HIS A 85 14.65 14.36 -7.52
N SER A 86 14.73 15.50 -8.19
CA SER A 86 14.75 15.62 -9.66
C SER A 86 13.56 14.96 -10.35
N ILE A 87 12.36 15.17 -9.80
CA ILE A 87 11.10 14.64 -10.35
C ILE A 87 10.06 15.75 -10.52
N THR A 88 9.02 15.47 -11.31
CA THR A 88 7.82 16.32 -11.40
C THR A 88 6.73 15.85 -10.44
N ASP A 89 5.80 16.76 -10.08
CA ASP A 89 4.58 16.40 -9.33
C ASP A 89 3.80 15.28 -10.04
N GLU A 90 3.74 15.31 -11.37
CA GLU A 90 3.06 14.29 -12.15
C GLU A 90 3.71 12.90 -12.01
N GLN A 91 5.05 12.83 -12.04
CA GLN A 91 5.79 11.58 -11.83
C GLN A 91 5.53 11.03 -10.42
N TYR A 92 5.55 11.89 -9.40
CA TYR A 92 5.21 11.50 -8.03
C TYR A 92 3.78 10.97 -7.94
N ARG A 93 2.79 11.75 -8.39
CA ARG A 93 1.36 11.39 -8.29
C ARG A 93 1.03 10.09 -9.01
N ARG A 94 1.60 9.88 -10.19
CA ARG A 94 1.43 8.65 -10.97
C ARG A 94 2.02 7.45 -10.24
N SER A 95 3.23 7.59 -9.72
CA SER A 95 3.93 6.53 -9.00
C SER A 95 3.25 6.20 -7.67
N HIS A 96 2.87 7.22 -6.92
CA HIS A 96 2.10 7.08 -5.68
C HIS A 96 0.77 6.38 -5.95
N HIS A 97 0.03 6.81 -6.99
CA HIS A 97 -1.18 6.13 -7.41
C HIS A 97 -0.92 4.65 -7.72
N PHE A 98 0.10 4.33 -8.52
CA PHE A 98 0.49 2.95 -8.81
C PHE A 98 0.73 2.14 -7.52
N TYR A 99 1.60 2.61 -6.62
CA TYR A 99 1.92 1.88 -5.39
C TYR A 99 0.70 1.69 -4.48
N THR A 100 -0.23 2.65 -4.43
CA THR A 100 -1.47 2.50 -3.65
C THR A 100 -2.37 1.37 -4.16
N GLN A 101 -2.23 0.95 -5.43
CA GLN A 101 -2.96 -0.18 -5.99
C GLN A 101 -2.30 -1.54 -5.69
N TYR A 102 -1.06 -1.55 -5.17
CA TYR A 102 -0.31 -2.75 -4.83
C TYR A 102 0.17 -2.71 -3.37
N PRO A 103 -0.73 -2.97 -2.39
CA PRO A 103 -0.44 -2.81 -0.96
C PRO A 103 0.79 -3.58 -0.48
N ASP A 104 1.01 -4.81 -0.95
CA ASP A 104 2.17 -5.63 -0.56
C ASP A 104 3.50 -5.02 -1.03
N LEU A 105 3.51 -4.37 -2.19
CA LEU A 105 4.68 -3.66 -2.71
C LEU A 105 4.88 -2.35 -1.95
N PHE A 106 3.80 -1.62 -1.69
CA PHE A 106 3.87 -0.34 -0.99
C PHE A 106 4.25 -0.51 0.49
N SER A 107 3.82 -1.59 1.13
CA SER A 107 4.24 -1.93 2.50
C SER A 107 5.76 -2.04 2.61
N LYS A 108 6.44 -2.62 1.61
CA LYS A 108 7.91 -2.73 1.61
C LYS A 108 8.59 -1.37 1.48
N ILE A 109 7.99 -0.44 0.73
CA ILE A 109 8.45 0.95 0.67
C ILE A 109 8.30 1.59 2.04
N TYR A 110 7.17 1.40 2.73
CA TYR A 110 6.97 1.92 4.08
C TYR A 110 7.90 1.29 5.12
N ASP A 111 8.23 0.01 5.01
CA ASP A 111 9.25 -0.62 5.87
C ASP A 111 10.59 0.13 5.77
N GLN A 112 10.98 0.52 4.55
CA GLN A 112 12.17 1.35 4.32
C GLN A 112 11.99 2.76 4.91
N VAL A 113 10.87 3.44 4.64
CA VAL A 113 10.58 4.79 5.18
C VAL A 113 10.69 4.81 6.70
N ILE A 114 10.10 3.82 7.38
CA ILE A 114 10.15 3.70 8.84
C ILE A 114 11.59 3.48 9.30
N GLY A 115 12.35 2.60 8.63
CA GLY A 115 13.76 2.36 8.95
C GLY A 115 14.63 3.61 8.79
N ASP A 116 14.46 4.35 7.70
CA ASP A 116 15.20 5.58 7.41
C ASP A 116 14.88 6.68 8.43
N LEU A 117 13.60 6.85 8.80
CA LEU A 117 13.19 7.81 9.84
C LEU A 117 13.75 7.45 11.22
N GLN A 118 13.77 6.15 11.57
CA GLN A 118 14.38 5.69 12.83
C GLN A 118 15.88 5.95 12.85
N LEU A 119 16.57 5.71 11.74
CA LEU A 119 18.01 5.98 11.63
C LEU A 119 18.32 7.47 11.83
N LEU A 120 17.55 8.34 11.17
CA LEU A 120 17.66 9.80 11.35
C LEU A 120 17.42 10.22 12.81
N GLN A 121 16.44 9.61 13.49
CA GLN A 121 16.19 9.88 14.91
C GLN A 121 17.39 9.50 15.80
N VAL A 122 18.03 8.36 15.52
CA VAL A 122 19.23 7.91 16.25
C VAL A 122 20.38 8.88 16.03
N GLU A 123 20.61 9.32 14.79
CA GLU A 123 21.64 10.31 14.45
C GLU A 123 21.45 11.63 15.21
N ILE A 124 20.20 12.13 15.29
CA ILE A 124 19.88 13.37 16.02
C ILE A 124 20.06 13.22 17.53
N THR A 125 19.83 12.03 18.09
CA THR A 125 19.85 11.80 19.55
C THR A 125 21.22 11.33 20.05
N ASP A 126 22.21 11.12 19.17
CA ASP A 126 23.56 10.73 19.54
C ASP A 126 24.31 11.90 20.21
N PRO A 127 24.68 11.82 21.50
CA PRO A 127 25.39 12.89 22.21
C PRO A 127 26.84 13.10 21.72
N THR A 128 27.34 12.28 20.79
CA THR A 128 28.66 12.41 20.18
C THR A 128 28.64 13.02 18.77
N ALA A 129 27.46 13.26 18.19
CA ALA A 129 27.34 13.99 16.92
C ALA A 129 27.75 15.46 17.13
N PRO A 130 28.56 16.06 16.23
CA PRO A 130 28.86 17.48 16.32
C PRO A 130 27.54 18.25 16.22
N ALA A 131 27.27 19.11 17.20
CA ALA A 131 26.09 19.96 17.20
C ALA A 131 26.00 20.67 15.84
N SER A 132 24.86 20.53 15.15
CA SER A 132 24.63 21.30 13.93
C SER A 132 24.60 22.78 14.32
N ASP A 133 25.39 23.57 13.62
CA ASP A 133 25.43 25.02 13.78
C ASP A 133 24.15 25.61 13.17
N ASP A 134 23.06 25.65 13.94
CA ASP A 134 21.79 26.21 13.51
C ASP A 134 21.88 27.75 13.44
N ASN A 135 22.62 28.29 12.46
CA ASN A 135 22.49 29.68 12.03
C ASN A 135 21.68 29.69 10.71
N PHE A 136 20.38 29.93 10.83
CA PHE A 136 19.55 30.45 9.75
C PHE A 136 18.93 31.77 10.18
#